data_AF-A0A537G5G7-F1
#
_entry.id   AF-A0A537G5G7-F1
#
_cell.length_a   1.000
_cell.length_b   1.000
_cell.length_c   1.000
_cell.angle_alpha   90.00
_cell.angle_beta   90.00
_cell.angle_gamma   90.00
#
_symmetry.space_group_name_H-M   'P 1'
#
loop_
_entity.id
_entity.type
_entity.pdbx_description
1 polymer ?
#
loop_
_entity_poly.entity_id
_entity_poly.type
_entity_poly.pdbx_seq_one_letter_code
_entity_poly.pdbx_strand_id
1 'polypeptide(L)'
;MSRTFVTLRSLEGFKFYGRKTIVHNLDPRAKALFITTVFVVSLLFTNLYVLLGLLTVHVPFLLAAGVLRRWVYSIRAGALLAGIIFFANLLTGSGVLPALALTVRFLVLLTTFSLFFMTTSPDDLGLALDRVGLVRWLSRRW
;
A
#
# COMPACT_ATOMS: atom_id res chain seq x y z
N MET A 1 25.82 -32.81 -36.31
CA MET A 1 25.93 -31.89 -35.15
C MET A 1 24.80 -30.86 -35.26
N SER A 2 23.65 -31.13 -34.65
CA SER A 2 22.51 -30.19 -34.63
C SER A 2 22.37 -29.65 -33.21
N ARG A 3 22.64 -28.34 -33.02
CA ARG A 3 22.44 -27.64 -31.75
C ARG A 3 21.01 -27.14 -31.71
N THR A 4 20.15 -27.81 -30.96
CA THR A 4 18.79 -27.37 -30.69
C THR A 4 18.84 -26.18 -29.74
N PHE A 5 18.61 -24.97 -30.26
CA PHE A 5 18.35 -23.79 -29.44
C PHE A 5 17.00 -23.99 -28.74
N VAL A 6 17.05 -24.23 -27.42
CA VAL A 6 15.85 -24.26 -26.57
C VAL A 6 15.33 -22.84 -26.46
N THR A 7 14.26 -22.52 -27.18
CA THR A 7 13.55 -21.24 -27.08
C THR A 7 12.85 -21.16 -25.72
N LEU A 8 13.35 -20.29 -24.83
CA LEU A 8 12.91 -20.12 -23.44
C LEU A 8 11.55 -19.41 -23.33
N ARG A 9 10.51 -19.97 -23.95
CA ARG A 9 9.14 -19.46 -23.86
C ARG A 9 8.58 -19.53 -22.43
N SER A 10 9.06 -20.46 -21.61
CA SER A 10 8.69 -20.56 -20.19
C SER A 10 9.21 -19.39 -19.33
N LEU A 11 10.20 -18.64 -19.82
CA LEU A 11 10.76 -17.49 -19.08
C LEU A 11 10.06 -16.16 -19.39
N GLU A 12 9.14 -16.12 -20.36
CA GLU A 12 8.35 -14.91 -20.64
C GLU A 12 7.42 -14.52 -19.47
N GLY A 13 7.02 -15.48 -18.63
CA GLY A 13 6.24 -15.23 -17.43
C GLY A 13 6.99 -14.48 -16.31
N PHE A 14 8.33 -14.48 -16.34
CA PHE A 14 9.18 -13.68 -15.45
C PHE A 14 9.49 -12.29 -16.01
N LYS A 15 9.02 -11.97 -17.22
CA LYS A 15 9.22 -10.68 -17.84
C LYS A 15 8.28 -9.69 -17.18
N PHE A 16 8.82 -8.86 -16.27
CA PHE A 16 8.08 -7.80 -15.59
C PHE A 16 7.51 -6.81 -16.61
N TYR A 17 6.23 -6.95 -16.94
CA TYR A 17 5.46 -5.89 -17.60
C TYR A 17 5.11 -4.82 -16.57
N GLY A 18 6.08 -3.96 -16.26
CA GLY A 18 5.85 -2.77 -15.44
C GLY A 18 4.80 -1.91 -16.13
N ARG A 19 3.60 -1.83 -15.56
CA ARG A 19 2.60 -0.87 -16.03
C ARG A 19 3.17 0.53 -15.80
N LYS A 20 3.41 1.26 -16.88
CA LYS A 20 3.85 2.66 -16.83
C LYS A 20 2.62 3.54 -16.69
N THR A 21 2.25 3.89 -15.46
CA THR A 21 1.35 5.02 -15.22
C THR A 21 2.12 6.18 -14.57
N ILE A 22 1.52 7.37 -14.56
CA ILE A 22 2.11 8.57 -13.95
C ILE A 22 2.56 8.29 -12.51
N VAL A 23 1.72 7.61 -11.72
CA VAL A 23 2.04 7.23 -10.34
C VAL A 23 3.17 6.22 -10.28
N HIS A 24 3.22 5.22 -11.17
CA HIS A 24 4.29 4.22 -11.14
C HIS A 24 5.68 4.85 -11.43
N ASN A 25 5.73 5.90 -12.25
CA ASN A 25 6.97 6.58 -12.61
C ASN A 25 7.48 7.57 -11.56
N LEU A 26 6.70 7.89 -10.51
CA LEU A 26 7.16 8.77 -9.44
C LEU A 26 8.31 8.15 -8.66
N ASP A 27 9.24 8.99 -8.16
CA ASP A 27 10.35 8.55 -7.33
C ASP A 27 9.87 7.72 -6.14
N PRO A 28 10.42 6.50 -5.91
CA PRO A 28 10.01 5.62 -4.82
C PRO A 28 10.08 6.29 -3.43
N ARG A 29 11.03 7.21 -3.23
CA ARG A 29 11.17 7.97 -1.98
C ARG A 29 10.01 8.92 -1.71
N ALA A 30 9.54 9.61 -2.74
CA ALA A 30 8.41 10.54 -2.61
C ALA A 30 7.12 9.77 -2.27
N LYS A 31 6.92 8.60 -2.89
CA LYS A 31 5.81 7.69 -2.55
C LYS A 31 5.91 7.21 -1.10
N ALA A 32 7.09 6.76 -0.67
CA ALA A 32 7.32 6.31 0.70
C ALA A 32 7.00 7.43 1.69
N LEU A 33 7.48 8.66 1.45
CA LEU A 33 7.18 9.81 2.29
C LEU A 33 5.67 10.12 2.35
N PHE A 34 4.98 10.10 1.20
CA PHE A 34 3.52 10.32 1.14
C PHE A 34 2.78 9.29 2.00
N ILE A 35 3.08 8.00 1.82
CA ILE A 35 2.46 6.91 2.57
C ILE A 35 2.78 6.99 4.06
N THR A 36 4.03 7.25 4.44
CA THR A 36 4.42 7.44 5.85
C THR A 36 3.68 8.63 6.46
N THR A 37 3.53 9.73 5.72
CA THR A 37 2.81 10.92 6.19
C THR A 37 1.34 10.60 6.46
N VAL A 38 0.66 9.99 5.49
CA VAL A 38 -0.74 9.58 5.64
C VAL A 38 -0.92 8.58 6.78
N PHE A 39 0.00 7.63 6.91
CA PHE A 39 0.01 6.66 8.00
C PHE A 39 0.08 7.35 9.37
N VAL A 40 1.03 8.27 9.55
CA VAL A 40 1.18 9.04 10.80
C VAL A 40 -0.06 9.88 11.09
N VAL A 41 -0.59 10.60 10.10
CA VAL A 41 -1.80 11.42 10.28
C VAL A 41 -3.00 10.54 10.66
N SER A 42 -3.17 9.37 10.04
CA SER A 42 -4.24 8.42 10.36
C SER A 42 -4.18 7.92 11.82
N LEU A 43 -2.98 7.80 12.39
CA LEU A 43 -2.79 7.41 13.79
C LEU A 43 -3.03 8.56 14.77
N LEU A 44 -2.67 9.79 14.40
CA LEU A 44 -2.82 10.96 15.27
C LEU A 44 -4.28 11.43 15.41
N PHE A 45 -5.10 11.28 14.38
CA PHE A 45 -6.48 11.78 14.37
C PHE A 45 -7.50 10.67 14.65
N THR A 46 -8.47 10.96 15.52
CA THR A 46 -9.63 10.11 15.83
C THR A 46 -10.93 10.62 15.21
N ASN A 47 -10.92 11.85 14.68
CA ASN A 47 -12.09 12.46 14.08
C ASN A 47 -12.48 11.73 12.78
N LEU A 48 -13.73 11.25 12.71
CA LEU A 48 -14.26 10.49 11.58
C LEU A 48 -14.16 11.27 10.26
N TYR A 49 -14.43 12.57 10.26
CA TYR A 49 -14.37 13.40 9.05
C TYR A 49 -12.95 13.51 8.51
N VAL A 50 -11.94 13.60 9.39
CA VAL A 50 -10.53 13.60 8.98
C VAL A 50 -10.15 12.27 8.34
N LEU A 51 -10.57 11.15 8.93
CA LEU A 51 -10.28 9.82 8.39
C LEU A 51 -10.98 9.57 7.04
N LEU A 52 -12.23 10.02 6.88
CA LEU A 52 -12.92 9.99 5.59
C LEU A 52 -12.22 10.86 4.55
N GLY A 53 -11.75 12.06 4.93
CA GLY A 53 -10.95 12.92 4.05
C GLY A 53 -9.63 12.26 3.62
N LEU A 54 -8.94 11.56 4.51
CA LEU A 54 -7.76 10.78 4.14
C LEU A 54 -8.10 9.67 3.15
N LEU A 55 -9.23 8.97 3.34
CA LEU A 55 -9.65 7.91 2.43
C LEU A 55 -9.96 8.45 1.03
N THR A 56 -10.65 9.59 0.93
CA THR A 56 -10.96 10.23 -0.36
C THR A 56 -9.70 10.71 -1.08
N VAL A 57 -8.69 11.20 -0.35
CA VAL A 57 -7.38 11.58 -0.94
C VAL A 57 -6.70 10.41 -1.65
N HIS A 58 -6.91 9.15 -1.24
CA HIS A 58 -6.30 8.00 -1.95
C HIS A 58 -6.97 7.70 -3.29
N VAL A 59 -8.26 8.02 -3.45
CA VAL A 59 -9.03 7.73 -4.68
C VAL A 59 -8.38 8.30 -5.94
N PRO A 60 -7.97 9.59 -6.02
CA PRO A 60 -7.29 10.11 -7.21
C PRO A 60 -5.96 9.41 -7.48
N PHE A 61 -5.20 9.01 -6.44
CA PHE A 61 -3.97 8.23 -6.62
C PHE A 61 -4.24 6.83 -7.17
N LEU A 62 -5.27 6.14 -6.65
CA LEU A 62 -5.68 4.81 -7.12
C LEU A 62 -6.12 4.85 -8.59
N LEU A 63 -6.85 5.90 -8.98
CA LEU A 63 -7.26 6.17 -10.36
C LEU A 63 -6.05 6.43 -11.26
N ALA A 64 -5.17 7.36 -10.87
CA ALA A 64 -3.97 7.72 -11.62
C ALA A 64 -2.96 6.54 -11.72
N ALA A 65 -3.00 5.61 -10.75
CA ALA A 65 -2.23 4.38 -10.80
C ALA A 65 -2.88 3.27 -11.64
N GLY A 66 -4.18 3.37 -11.98
CA GLY A 66 -4.89 2.31 -12.69
C GLY A 66 -4.96 1.00 -11.91
N VAL A 67 -5.01 1.09 -10.57
CA VAL A 67 -4.97 -0.08 -9.66
C VAL A 67 -6.29 -0.34 -8.93
N LEU A 68 -7.35 0.41 -9.23
CA LEU A 68 -8.67 0.28 -8.60
C LEU A 68 -9.14 -1.18 -8.44
N ARG A 69 -9.08 -1.98 -9.51
CA ARG A 69 -9.53 -3.38 -9.46
C ARG A 69 -8.76 -4.19 -8.43
N ARG A 70 -7.43 -4.02 -8.37
CA ARG A 70 -6.57 -4.70 -7.38
C ARG A 70 -6.84 -4.18 -5.97
N TRP A 71 -7.09 -2.89 -5.81
CA TRP A 71 -7.47 -2.29 -4.54
C TRP A 71 -8.80 -2.86 -4.01
N VAL A 72 -9.83 -3.03 -4.85
CA VAL A 72 -11.10 -3.65 -4.43
C VAL A 72 -10.89 -5.08 -3.91
N TYR A 73 -10.03 -5.87 -4.55
CA TYR A 73 -9.66 -7.20 -4.01
C TYR A 73 -8.97 -7.12 -2.65
N SER A 74 -8.10 -6.12 -2.45
CA SER A 74 -7.44 -5.87 -1.16
C SER A 74 -8.43 -5.46 -0.07
N ILE A 75 -9.41 -4.60 -0.37
CA ILE A 75 -10.49 -4.25 0.56
C ILE A 75 -11.34 -5.47 0.89
N ARG A 76 -11.68 -6.29 -0.12
CA ARG A 76 -12.45 -7.52 0.11
C ARG A 76 -11.72 -8.50 1.02
N ALA A 77 -10.40 -8.64 0.86
CA ALA A 77 -9.58 -9.45 1.76
C ALA A 77 -9.57 -8.89 3.19
N GLY A 78 -9.54 -7.57 3.34
CA GLY A 78 -9.60 -6.89 4.65
C GLY A 78 -11.00 -6.78 5.25
N ALA A 79 -12.07 -7.08 4.51
CA ALA A 79 -13.45 -6.83 4.94
C ALA A 79 -13.84 -7.64 6.19
N LEU A 80 -13.37 -8.88 6.30
CA LEU A 80 -13.59 -9.70 7.49
C LEU A 80 -13.01 -9.02 8.74
N LEU A 81 -11.75 -8.57 8.64
CA LEU A 81 -11.08 -7.89 9.75
C LEU A 81 -11.73 -6.54 10.07
N ALA A 82 -12.13 -5.76 9.05
CA ALA A 82 -12.88 -4.52 9.24
C ALA A 82 -14.20 -4.75 10.00
N GLY A 83 -14.92 -5.83 9.66
CA GLY A 83 -16.12 -6.26 10.35
C GLY A 83 -15.85 -6.63 11.81
N ILE A 84 -14.84 -7.44 12.07
CA ILE A 84 -14.43 -7.81 13.44
C ILE A 84 -14.12 -6.56 14.26
N ILE A 85 -13.33 -5.62 13.72
CA ILE A 85 -13.01 -4.35 14.39
C ILE A 85 -14.28 -3.57 14.71
N PHE A 86 -15.20 -3.45 13.76
CA PHE A 86 -16.46 -2.73 13.95
C PHE A 86 -17.30 -3.34 15.07
N PHE A 87 -17.58 -4.65 14.97
CA PHE A 87 -18.42 -5.35 15.95
C PHE A 87 -17.77 -5.44 17.33
N ALA A 88 -16.46 -5.69 17.41
CA ALA A 88 -15.76 -5.68 18.69
C ALA A 88 -15.92 -4.34 19.41
N ASN A 89 -15.76 -3.22 18.69
CA ASN A 89 -15.91 -1.89 19.27
C ASN A 89 -17.36 -1.54 19.63
N LEU A 90 -18.35 -2.07 18.91
CA LEU A 90 -19.75 -1.95 19.31
C LEU A 90 -20.03 -2.71 20.61
N LEU A 91 -19.54 -3.95 20.73
CA LEU A 91 -19.73 -4.80 21.91
C LEU A 91 -19.06 -4.22 23.17
N THR A 92 -17.94 -3.51 23.03
CA THR A 92 -17.28 -2.82 24.14
C THR A 92 -18.06 -1.60 24.66
N GLY A 93 -19.13 -1.17 23.98
CA GLY A 93 -19.98 -0.06 24.43
C GLY A 93 -19.42 1.33 24.10
N SER A 94 -18.38 1.41 23.26
CA SER A 94 -17.75 2.67 22.81
C SER A 94 -18.68 3.58 22.00
N GLY A 95 -19.84 3.09 21.56
CA GLY A 95 -20.76 3.79 20.67
C GLY A 95 -20.43 3.62 19.19
N VAL A 96 -21.37 3.99 18.32
CA VAL A 96 -21.28 3.77 16.86
C VAL A 96 -20.21 4.64 16.23
N LEU A 97 -20.07 5.90 16.64
CA LEU A 97 -19.11 6.83 16.03
C LEU A 97 -17.65 6.42 16.24
N PRO A 98 -17.20 6.04 17.46
CA PRO A 98 -15.83 5.55 17.64
C PRO A 98 -15.58 4.20 16.97
N ALA A 99 -16.57 3.30 16.94
CA ALA A 99 -16.47 2.05 16.20
C ALA A 99 -16.26 2.31 14.70
N LEU A 100 -17.05 3.20 14.09
CA LEU A 100 -16.85 3.63 12.71
C LEU A 100 -15.48 4.28 12.48
N ALA A 101 -15.04 5.16 13.37
CA ALA A 101 -13.74 5.81 13.25
C ALA A 101 -12.59 4.78 13.24
N LEU A 102 -12.63 3.77 14.10
CA LEU A 102 -11.62 2.71 14.13
C LEU A 102 -11.66 1.83 12.87
N THR A 103 -12.84 1.48 12.39
CA THR A 103 -13.00 0.72 11.14
C THR A 103 -12.51 1.53 9.94
N VAL A 104 -12.85 2.81 9.84
CA VAL A 104 -12.38 3.69 8.75
C VAL A 104 -10.87 3.90 8.85
N ARG A 105 -10.30 4.07 10.05
CA ARG A 105 -8.84 4.13 10.24
C ARG A 105 -8.16 2.88 9.69
N PHE A 106 -8.68 1.70 10.02
CA PHE A 106 -8.17 0.45 9.46
C PHE A 106 -8.22 0.46 7.91
N LEU A 107 -9.33 0.90 7.32
CA LEU A 107 -9.46 1.00 5.86
C LEU A 107 -8.51 2.02 5.23
N VAL A 108 -8.24 3.14 5.89
CA VAL A 108 -7.23 4.12 5.46
C VAL A 108 -5.87 3.45 5.44
N LEU A 109 -5.44 2.83 6.55
CA LEU A 109 -4.15 2.15 6.64
C LEU A 109 -4.02 1.02 5.61
N LEU A 110 -5.05 0.19 5.48
CA LEU A 110 -5.11 -0.88 4.49
C LEU A 110 -4.96 -0.31 3.07
N THR A 111 -5.66 0.76 2.74
CA THR A 111 -5.58 1.42 1.43
C THR A 111 -4.19 2.01 1.18
N THR A 112 -3.59 2.65 2.19
CA THR A 112 -2.24 3.21 2.10
C THR A 112 -1.21 2.12 1.81
N PHE A 113 -1.23 1.01 2.56
CA PHE A 113 -0.33 -0.13 2.31
C PHE A 113 -0.59 -0.78 0.95
N SER A 114 -1.87 -0.97 0.59
CA SER A 114 -2.28 -1.56 -0.69
C SER A 114 -1.76 -0.73 -1.87
N LEU A 115 -1.94 0.59 -1.83
CA LEU A 115 -1.44 1.50 -2.85
C LEU A 115 0.09 1.41 -2.97
N PHE A 116 0.80 1.36 -1.85
CA PHE A 116 2.26 1.26 -1.84
C PHE A 116 2.76 0.01 -2.56
N PHE A 117 2.28 -1.16 -2.14
CA PHE A 117 2.70 -2.45 -2.70
C PHE A 117 2.27 -2.63 -4.16
N MET A 118 1.20 -1.96 -4.58
CA MET A 118 0.76 -2.02 -5.98
C MET A 118 1.53 -1.09 -6.92
N THR A 119 2.16 -0.02 -6.39
CA THR A 119 2.78 1.05 -7.19
C THR A 119 4.30 1.17 -7.02
N THR A 120 4.87 0.42 -6.08
CA THR A 120 6.32 0.38 -5.79
C THR A 120 6.75 -1.07 -5.67
N SER A 121 7.75 -1.46 -6.45
CA SER A 121 8.31 -2.81 -6.37
C SER A 121 9.20 -2.95 -5.12
N PRO A 122 9.36 -4.16 -4.57
CA PRO A 122 10.30 -4.40 -3.46
C PRO A 122 11.75 -4.07 -3.82
N ASP A 123 12.14 -4.22 -5.09
CA ASP A 123 13.49 -3.87 -5.57
C ASP A 123 13.72 -2.35 -5.54
N ASP A 124 12.74 -1.58 -6.02
CA ASP A 124 12.78 -0.11 -5.98
C ASP A 124 12.80 0.41 -4.53
N LEU A 125 12.11 -0.29 -3.62
CA LEU A 125 12.14 -0.01 -2.20
C LEU A 125 13.54 -0.24 -1.62
N GLY A 126 14.16 -1.37 -1.93
CA GLY A 126 15.51 -1.71 -1.48
C GLY A 126 16.53 -0.67 -1.96
N LEU A 127 16.46 -0.28 -3.23
CA LEU A 127 17.29 0.79 -3.80
C LEU A 127 17.04 2.15 -3.12
N ALA A 128 15.79 2.47 -2.81
CA ALA A 128 15.45 3.71 -2.10
C ALA A 128 16.06 3.73 -0.69
N LEU A 129 15.99 2.62 0.05
CA LEU A 129 16.53 2.48 1.40
C LEU A 129 18.07 2.50 1.41
N ASP A 130 18.72 1.85 0.45
CA ASP A 130 20.17 1.87 0.33
C ASP A 130 20.68 3.29 0.09
N ARG A 131 20.03 4.03 -0.80
CA ARG A 131 20.41 5.42 -1.05
C ARG A 131 20.06 6.39 0.11
N VAL A 132 19.16 6.04 1.02
CA VAL A 132 18.96 6.77 2.29
C VAL A 132 20.12 6.50 3.27
N GLY A 133 20.95 5.49 2.98
CA GLY A 133 22.14 5.14 3.77
C GLY A 133 21.83 4.28 4.98
N LEU A 134 20.56 3.92 5.22
CA LEU A 134 20.14 3.12 6.37
C LEU A 134 20.78 1.73 6.35
N VAL A 135 20.80 1.08 5.19
CA VAL A 135 21.40 -0.26 5.01
C VAL A 135 22.92 -0.22 5.25
N ARG A 136 23.61 0.77 4.67
CA ARG A 136 25.06 0.98 4.87
C ARG A 136 25.45 1.36 6.29
N TRP A 137 24.52 1.92 7.06
CA TRP A 137 24.72 2.18 8.49
C TRP A 137 24.54 0.90 9.31
N LEU A 138 23.50 0.11 9.03
CA LEU A 138 23.25 -1.18 9.68
C LEU A 138 24.38 -2.19 9.43
N SER A 139 24.88 -2.28 8.19
CA SER A 139 25.94 -3.21 7.82
C SER A 139 27.32 -2.86 8.37
N ARG A 140 27.49 -1.67 8.96
CA ARG A 140 28.74 -1.26 9.63
C ARG A 140 28.73 -1.53 11.13
N ARG A 141 27.59 -1.98 11.67
CA ARG A 141 27.38 -2.18 13.10
C ARG A 141 27.53 -3.65 13.53
N TRP A 142 27.73 -4.55 12.57
CA TRP A 142 28.00 -5.98 12.69
C TRP A 142 29.14 -6.34 11.75
#